data_AF-A0A1M6RXB0-F1
#
_entry.id   AF-A0A1M6RXB0-F1
#
_cell.length_a   1.000
_cell.length_b   1.000
_cell.length_c   1.000
_cell.angle_alpha   90.00
_cell.angle_beta   90.00
_cell.angle_gamma   90.00
#
_symmetry.space_group_name_H-M   'P 1'
#
loop_
_entity.id
_entity.type
_entity.pdbx_description
1 polymer ?
#
loop_
_entity_poly.entity_id
_entity_poly.type
_entity_poly.pdbx_seq_one_letter_code
_entity_poly.pdbx_strand_id
1 'polypeptide(L)'
;MIRASLLAAAALMALSGPSPAQTTGQTTGQTTGQTTGQTTGQPDRSGPPPVVYVPPAPGTPIAQPQPVAPPQVVILQPQEQPRGNTRVGQLQCDVAGGVGWVFGSSRNLTCDFKPLNGPTERYVGEIRRFGIDIGVTGRSTILWTVVNTGPDIRPGSLAGNYAGASSNVAAGLGLGSAALIGGSGDQVALQPLAIESSTGVNVAAGVAELILRSAG
;
A
#
# COMPACT_ATOMS: atom_id res chain seq x y z
N MET A 1 -32.10 -6.23 53.01
CA MET A 1 -31.75 -5.07 53.86
C MET A 1 -30.24 -5.11 54.03
N ILE A 2 -29.46 -4.34 53.26
CA ILE A 2 -28.78 -3.11 53.70
C ILE A 2 -28.52 -2.23 52.47
N ARG A 3 -28.73 -0.93 52.64
CA ARG A 3 -28.62 0.18 51.68
C ARG A 3 -27.23 0.83 51.73
N ALA A 4 -26.98 1.65 50.70
CA ALA A 4 -26.17 2.89 50.70
C ALA A 4 -24.65 2.74 50.41
N SER A 5 -23.94 3.62 49.69
CA SER A 5 -24.26 4.83 48.92
C SER A 5 -22.95 5.49 48.42
N LEU A 6 -23.00 6.13 47.22
CA LEU A 6 -22.20 7.28 46.73
C LEU A 6 -20.66 7.12 46.62
N LEU A 7 -19.95 7.60 45.57
CA LEU A 7 -19.93 8.96 45.03
C LEU A 7 -19.82 9.03 43.49
N ALA A 8 -20.38 10.11 42.98
CA ALA A 8 -20.35 10.60 41.61
C ALA A 8 -19.03 11.30 41.24
N ALA A 9 -18.70 11.30 39.95
CA ALA A 9 -18.02 12.42 39.31
C ALA A 9 -18.58 12.59 37.89
N ALA A 10 -19.37 13.64 37.72
CA ALA A 10 -19.93 14.08 36.45
C ALA A 10 -19.15 15.29 35.91
N ALA A 11 -19.02 15.30 34.58
CA ALA A 11 -18.94 16.45 33.67
C ALA A 11 -17.76 17.44 33.79
N LEU A 12 -17.04 17.64 32.67
CA LEU A 12 -16.69 18.99 32.19
C LEU A 12 -16.40 19.01 30.66
N MET A 13 -17.35 19.61 29.93
CA MET A 13 -17.19 20.55 28.80
C MET A 13 -16.59 20.11 27.45
N ALA A 14 -17.49 20.06 26.46
CA ALA A 14 -17.23 20.33 25.05
C ALA A 14 -17.22 21.84 24.77
N LEU A 15 -16.31 22.33 23.93
CA LEU A 15 -16.37 23.67 23.28
C LEU A 15 -15.71 23.63 21.88
N SER A 16 -16.51 23.93 20.84
CA SER A 16 -16.26 24.81 19.68
C SER A 16 -14.82 24.99 19.15
N GLY A 17 -14.43 24.91 17.86
CA GLY A 17 -15.05 24.99 16.52
C GLY A 17 -13.89 25.27 15.51
N PRO A 18 -14.09 25.23 14.17
CA PRO A 18 -13.01 25.41 13.19
C PRO A 18 -12.83 26.89 12.77
N SER A 19 -11.58 27.34 12.57
CA SER A 19 -11.26 28.65 11.99
C SER A 19 -10.60 28.52 10.61
N PRO A 20 -11.08 29.26 9.58
CA PRO A 20 -10.41 29.41 8.29
C PRO A 20 -9.51 30.67 8.29
N ALA A 21 -8.34 30.58 7.67
CA ALA A 21 -7.56 31.77 7.30
C ALA A 21 -7.04 31.59 5.86
N GLN A 22 -7.65 32.34 4.94
CA GLN A 22 -7.09 32.67 3.64
C GLN A 22 -6.02 33.73 3.84
N THR A 23 -4.88 33.62 3.15
CA THR A 23 -4.01 34.77 2.88
C THR A 23 -3.61 34.77 1.42
N THR A 24 -4.29 35.62 0.66
CA THR A 24 -3.92 36.13 -0.65
C THR A 24 -2.71 37.06 -0.50
N GLY A 25 -1.68 36.87 -1.30
CA GLY A 25 -0.55 37.79 -1.41
C GLY A 25 0.05 37.74 -2.81
N GLN A 26 -0.44 38.62 -3.69
CA GLN A 26 0.22 38.97 -4.95
C GLN A 26 1.43 39.86 -4.65
N THR A 27 2.54 39.66 -5.36
CA THR A 27 3.48 40.77 -5.63
C THR A 27 4.04 40.63 -7.04
N THR A 28 3.51 41.47 -7.91
CA THR A 28 4.08 41.84 -9.20
C THR A 28 5.31 42.72 -8.96
N GLY A 29 6.43 42.38 -9.59
CA GLY A 29 7.66 43.20 -9.53
C GLY A 29 8.63 42.80 -10.63
N GLN A 30 8.44 43.36 -11.82
CA GLN A 30 9.43 43.39 -12.89
C GLN A 30 10.64 44.23 -12.44
N THR A 31 11.86 43.80 -12.77
CA THR A 31 12.96 44.74 -13.02
C THR A 31 13.84 44.20 -14.15
N THR A 32 13.71 44.86 -15.29
CA THR A 32 14.60 44.85 -16.44
C THR A 32 15.97 45.41 -16.04
N GLY A 33 17.05 44.70 -16.36
CA GLY A 33 18.42 45.19 -16.23
C GLY A 33 19.38 44.31 -17.02
N GLN A 34 19.63 44.70 -18.26
CA GLN A 34 20.72 44.17 -19.09
C GLN A 34 22.07 44.61 -18.51
N THR A 35 23.03 43.70 -18.39
CA THR A 35 24.44 44.05 -18.55
C THR A 35 25.16 42.99 -19.37
N THR A 36 25.57 43.42 -20.56
CA THR A 36 26.51 42.80 -21.49
C THR A 36 27.82 42.42 -20.80
N GLY A 37 28.23 41.16 -20.95
CA GLY A 37 29.55 40.67 -20.55
C GLY A 37 29.86 39.37 -21.27
N GLN A 38 30.56 39.48 -22.40
CA GLN A 38 31.17 38.36 -23.10
C GLN A 38 32.29 37.77 -22.24
N THR A 39 32.25 36.47 -22.00
CA THR A 39 33.48 35.69 -21.81
C THR A 39 33.33 34.39 -22.58
N THR A 40 34.06 34.31 -23.69
CA THR A 40 34.28 33.11 -24.49
C THR A 40 34.96 32.06 -23.61
N GLY A 41 34.18 31.07 -23.16
CA GLY A 41 34.64 29.93 -22.39
C GLY A 41 33.56 28.88 -22.41
N GLN A 42 33.68 27.95 -23.35
CA GLN A 42 32.77 26.81 -23.47
C GLN A 42 32.92 25.94 -22.21
N PRO A 43 31.87 25.69 -21.40
CA PRO A 43 32.00 24.85 -20.23
C PRO A 43 32.27 23.42 -20.68
N ASP A 44 33.41 22.88 -20.24
CA ASP A 44 33.73 21.47 -20.31
C ASP A 44 32.63 20.67 -19.61
N ARG A 45 31.80 19.96 -20.38
CA ARG A 45 30.67 19.16 -19.89
C ARG A 45 31.12 17.84 -19.25
N SER A 46 32.43 17.62 -19.09
CA SER A 46 33.01 16.40 -18.52
C SER A 46 33.20 16.45 -17.00
N GLY A 47 33.04 17.63 -16.38
CA GLY A 47 33.19 17.78 -14.94
C GLY A 47 31.96 17.27 -14.16
N PRO A 48 32.13 16.74 -12.93
CA PRO A 48 31.00 16.50 -12.05
C PRO A 48 30.24 17.83 -11.85
N PRO A 49 28.90 17.80 -11.79
CA PRO A 49 28.11 19.01 -11.61
C PRO A 49 28.57 19.74 -10.33
N PRO A 50 28.64 21.08 -10.34
CA PRO A 50 28.99 21.83 -9.14
C PRO A 50 28.02 21.45 -8.02
N VAL A 51 28.56 21.15 -6.84
CA VAL A 51 27.75 20.91 -5.65
C VAL A 51 27.08 22.23 -5.25
N VAL A 52 25.87 22.45 -5.74
CA VAL A 52 25.02 23.56 -5.28
C VAL A 52 24.59 23.20 -3.86
N TYR A 53 25.15 23.90 -2.87
CA TYR A 53 24.69 23.78 -1.48
C TYR A 53 23.25 24.28 -1.41
N VAL A 54 22.30 23.35 -1.31
CA VAL A 54 20.90 23.65 -1.05
C VAL A 54 20.74 23.76 0.46
N PRO A 55 20.48 24.96 1.02
CA PRO A 55 20.24 25.08 2.46
C PRO A 55 19.01 24.24 2.85
N PRO A 56 19.03 23.57 4.02
CA PRO A 56 17.89 22.79 4.49
C PRO A 56 16.65 23.70 4.61
N ALA A 57 15.49 23.17 4.23
CA ALA A 57 14.23 23.90 4.33
C ALA A 57 13.94 24.31 5.79
N PRO A 58 13.51 25.55 6.05
CA PRO A 58 13.07 25.95 7.38
C PRO A 58 11.95 25.02 7.86
N GLY A 59 12.15 24.33 8.98
CA GLY A 59 11.14 23.46 9.58
C GLY A 59 11.41 21.95 9.50
N THR A 60 12.53 21.49 8.92
CA THR A 60 12.97 20.11 9.18
C THR A 60 13.31 19.98 10.68
N PRO A 61 12.63 19.11 11.45
CA PRO A 61 13.00 18.86 12.83
C PRO A 61 14.45 18.38 12.83
N ILE A 62 15.32 19.08 13.55
CA ILE A 62 16.65 18.55 13.86
C ILE A 62 16.38 17.25 14.62
N ALA A 63 16.77 16.10 14.06
CA ALA A 63 16.64 14.82 14.73
C ALA A 63 17.39 14.93 16.07
N GLN A 64 16.64 15.07 17.16
CA GLN A 64 17.22 15.14 18.50
C GLN A 64 17.95 13.81 18.75
N PRO A 65 19.18 13.81 19.30
CA PRO A 65 19.85 12.59 19.70
C PRO A 65 18.91 11.81 20.63
N GLN A 66 18.40 10.68 20.15
CA GLN A 66 17.52 9.86 20.97
C GLN A 66 18.34 9.38 22.16
N PRO A 67 17.82 9.49 23.41
CA PRO A 67 18.49 8.92 24.57
C PRO A 67 18.83 7.46 24.27
N VAL A 68 20.10 7.09 24.39
CA VAL A 68 20.51 5.69 24.28
C VAL A 68 19.81 4.98 25.44
N ALA A 69 18.75 4.23 25.13
CA ALA A 69 18.03 3.47 26.13
C ALA A 69 19.04 2.53 26.84
N PRO A 70 18.99 2.40 28.17
CA PRO A 70 19.80 1.41 28.86
C PRO A 70 19.55 0.03 28.22
N PRO A 71 20.54 -0.88 28.21
CA PRO A 71 20.35 -2.23 27.69
C PRO A 71 19.20 -2.87 28.47
N GLN A 72 18.04 -2.95 27.83
CA GLN A 72 16.91 -3.64 28.43
C GLN A 72 17.30 -5.11 28.47
N VAL A 73 17.26 -5.70 29.66
CA VAL A 73 17.35 -7.15 29.81
C VAL A 73 16.15 -7.71 29.05
N VAL A 74 16.40 -8.25 27.85
CA VAL A 74 15.38 -8.93 27.05
C VAL A 74 15.09 -10.24 27.77
N ILE A 75 14.24 -10.17 28.80
CA ILE A 75 13.51 -11.34 29.26
C ILE A 75 12.74 -11.82 28.04
N LEU A 76 13.07 -13.04 27.58
CA LEU A 76 12.37 -13.75 26.52
C LEU A 76 10.94 -13.97 26.99
N GLN A 77 10.10 -12.94 26.89
CA GLN A 77 8.66 -13.12 26.87
C GLN A 77 8.43 -14.11 25.74
N PRO A 78 7.61 -15.16 25.92
CA PRO A 78 7.05 -15.87 24.80
C PRO A 78 6.37 -14.80 23.95
N GLN A 79 7.06 -14.33 22.91
CA GLN A 79 6.39 -13.68 21.81
C GLN A 79 5.51 -14.83 21.33
N GLU A 80 4.22 -14.77 21.65
CA GLU A 80 3.22 -15.58 20.96
C GLU A 80 3.50 -15.29 19.49
N GLN A 81 4.25 -16.19 18.85
CA GLN A 81 4.63 -16.05 17.47
C GLN A 81 3.27 -15.97 16.78
N PRO A 82 2.87 -14.78 16.28
CA PRO A 82 1.51 -14.59 15.78
C PRO A 82 1.33 -15.71 14.78
N ARG A 83 0.39 -16.64 15.01
CA ARG A 83 0.35 -17.97 14.36
C ARG A 83 0.75 -17.78 12.91
N GLY A 84 2.00 -18.16 12.61
CA GLY A 84 2.81 -17.50 11.58
C GLY A 84 2.02 -17.33 10.30
N ASN A 85 1.72 -16.09 9.92
CA ASN A 85 1.27 -15.79 8.57
C ASN A 85 2.32 -16.34 7.62
N THR A 86 2.06 -17.51 7.07
CA THR A 86 3.06 -18.30 6.35
C THR A 86 2.73 -18.20 4.89
N ARG A 87 3.73 -17.83 4.09
CA ARG A 87 3.62 -17.89 2.64
C ARG A 87 3.37 -19.35 2.24
N VAL A 88 2.28 -19.59 1.51
CA VAL A 88 1.87 -20.93 1.06
C VAL A 88 1.99 -21.13 -0.44
N GLY A 89 2.30 -20.08 -1.21
CA GLY A 89 2.55 -20.21 -2.65
C GLY A 89 2.55 -18.89 -3.39
N GLN A 90 2.40 -18.98 -4.71
CA GLN A 90 2.21 -17.85 -5.61
C GLN A 90 0.95 -18.05 -6.44
N LEU A 91 0.21 -16.97 -6.64
CA LEU A 91 -0.94 -16.93 -7.53
C LEU A 91 -0.58 -15.99 -8.68
N GLN A 92 -0.45 -16.54 -9.88
CA GLN A 92 -0.25 -15.78 -11.10
C GLN A 92 -1.59 -15.66 -11.81
N CYS A 93 -2.00 -14.44 -12.14
CA CYS A 93 -3.28 -14.18 -12.81
C CYS A 93 -3.07 -13.41 -14.11
N ASP A 94 -3.56 -13.96 -15.21
CA ASP A 94 -3.62 -13.28 -16.51
C ASP A 94 -4.95 -12.54 -16.66
N VAL A 95 -4.86 -11.23 -16.79
CA VAL A 95 -6.00 -10.33 -16.92
C VAL A 95 -6.30 -10.12 -18.40
N ALA A 96 -7.57 -10.29 -18.77
CA ALA A 96 -8.02 -10.03 -20.12
C ALA A 96 -7.84 -8.54 -20.49
N GLY A 97 -7.21 -8.30 -21.63
CA GLY A 97 -7.11 -6.95 -22.21
C GLY A 97 -8.47 -6.45 -22.72
N GLY A 98 -8.62 -5.13 -22.85
CA GLY A 98 -9.87 -4.50 -23.27
C GLY A 98 -9.72 -3.05 -23.72
N VAL A 99 -10.71 -2.56 -24.47
CA VAL A 99 -10.76 -1.19 -24.99
C VAL A 99 -11.64 -0.34 -24.07
N GLY A 100 -11.13 0.80 -23.59
CA GLY A 100 -11.93 1.83 -22.91
C GLY A 100 -11.97 1.78 -21.37
N TRP A 101 -12.33 2.92 -20.80
CA TRP A 101 -12.08 3.40 -19.45
C TRP A 101 -13.28 3.35 -18.48
N VAL A 102 -12.97 3.57 -17.19
CA VAL A 102 -13.72 4.29 -16.12
C VAL A 102 -13.94 3.45 -14.86
N PHE A 103 -13.65 4.06 -13.71
CA PHE A 103 -14.05 3.67 -12.36
C PHE A 103 -15.18 2.61 -12.33
N GLY A 104 -14.86 1.42 -11.81
CA GLY A 104 -15.85 0.35 -11.62
C GLY A 104 -15.88 -0.73 -12.71
N SER A 105 -15.04 -0.66 -13.74
CA SER A 105 -14.89 -1.77 -14.70
C SER A 105 -14.36 -3.04 -14.03
N SER A 106 -15.01 -4.18 -14.29
CA SER A 106 -14.50 -5.52 -13.97
C SER A 106 -13.73 -6.09 -15.16
N ARG A 107 -12.71 -6.90 -14.86
CA ARG A 107 -11.96 -7.66 -15.87
C ARG A 107 -11.90 -9.12 -15.47
N ASN A 108 -12.15 -9.98 -16.44
CA ASN A 108 -11.99 -11.42 -16.25
C ASN A 108 -10.50 -11.77 -16.19
N LEU A 109 -10.19 -12.77 -15.39
CA LEU A 109 -8.84 -13.28 -15.21
C LEU A 109 -8.84 -14.80 -15.08
N THR A 110 -7.75 -15.40 -15.54
CA THR A 110 -7.43 -16.80 -15.30
C THR A 110 -6.20 -16.83 -14.41
N CYS A 111 -6.21 -17.63 -13.35
CA CYS A 111 -5.08 -17.75 -12.46
C CYS A 111 -4.60 -19.19 -12.32
N ASP A 112 -3.29 -19.32 -12.16
CA ASP A 112 -2.64 -20.55 -11.74
C ASP A 112 -2.03 -20.33 -10.34
N PHE A 113 -2.54 -21.08 -9.37
CA PHE A 113 -2.00 -21.12 -8.02
C PHE A 113 -0.95 -22.23 -7.94
N LYS A 114 0.29 -21.83 -7.65
CA LYS A 114 1.40 -22.74 -7.38
C LYS A 114 1.65 -22.78 -5.87
N PRO A 115 1.13 -23.78 -5.15
CA PRO A 115 1.46 -23.94 -3.74
C PRO A 115 2.94 -24.29 -3.56
N LEU A 116 3.47 -24.08 -2.36
CA LEU A 116 4.81 -24.57 -2.00
C LEU A 116 4.85 -26.08 -1.95
N ASN A 117 3.73 -26.71 -1.57
CA ASN A 117 3.56 -28.14 -1.47
C ASN A 117 2.24 -28.53 -2.13
N GLY A 118 2.27 -29.48 -3.08
CA GLY A 118 1.08 -29.97 -3.76
C GLY A 118 1.01 -29.58 -5.25
N PRO A 119 -0.06 -30.00 -5.95
CA PRO A 119 -0.26 -29.72 -7.35
C PRO A 119 -0.66 -28.26 -7.59
N THR A 120 -0.40 -27.75 -8.79
CA THR A 120 -0.93 -26.47 -9.25
C THR A 120 -2.46 -26.54 -9.37
N GLU A 121 -3.14 -25.50 -8.90
CA GLU A 121 -4.59 -25.36 -8.97
C GLU A 121 -4.95 -24.23 -9.94
N ARG A 122 -6.02 -24.42 -10.72
CA ARG A 122 -6.51 -23.40 -11.65
C ARG A 122 -7.71 -22.67 -11.05
N TYR A 123 -7.70 -21.35 -11.17
CA TYR A 123 -8.80 -20.49 -10.78
C TYR A 123 -9.23 -19.60 -11.95
N VAL A 124 -10.50 -19.22 -11.95
CA VAL A 124 -11.05 -18.18 -12.82
C VAL A 124 -11.73 -17.14 -11.96
N GLY A 125 -11.79 -15.92 -12.43
CA GLY A 125 -12.26 -14.85 -11.59
C GLY A 125 -12.47 -13.53 -12.28
N GLU A 126 -12.75 -12.54 -11.44
CA GLU A 126 -12.91 -11.16 -11.85
C GLU A 126 -12.20 -10.25 -10.86
N ILE A 127 -11.53 -9.22 -11.38
CA ILE A 127 -10.94 -8.14 -10.60
C ILE A 127 -11.78 -6.88 -10.78
N ARG A 128 -12.08 -6.22 -9.67
CA ARG A 128 -12.93 -5.01 -9.63
C ARG A 128 -12.15 -3.85 -9.03
N ARG A 129 -12.34 -2.68 -9.65
CA ARG A 129 -11.57 -1.44 -9.43
C ARG A 129 -10.09 -1.68 -9.68
N PHE A 130 -9.65 -1.35 -10.88
CA PHE A 130 -8.25 -1.17 -11.23
C PHE A 130 -8.06 0.34 -11.44
N GLY A 131 -7.59 1.04 -10.40
CA GLY A 131 -7.35 2.48 -10.45
C GLY A 131 -5.95 2.79 -10.96
N ILE A 132 -5.78 2.89 -12.29
CA ILE A 132 -4.94 3.89 -12.99
C ILE A 132 -5.58 4.12 -14.36
N ASP A 133 -6.36 5.18 -14.40
CA ASP A 133 -6.65 6.07 -15.51
C ASP A 133 -5.55 6.11 -16.61
N ILE A 134 -5.90 5.77 -17.87
CA ILE A 134 -5.39 6.25 -19.20
C ILE A 134 -5.05 5.12 -20.23
N GLY A 135 -6.06 4.60 -20.96
CA GLY A 135 -5.90 4.05 -22.32
C GLY A 135 -6.40 2.62 -22.59
N VAL A 136 -6.18 2.12 -23.82
CA VAL A 136 -6.40 0.70 -24.18
C VAL A 136 -5.55 -0.16 -23.25
N THR A 137 -6.18 -0.96 -22.39
CA THR A 137 -5.45 -1.84 -21.47
C THR A 137 -5.12 -3.12 -22.22
N GLY A 138 -3.83 -3.34 -22.50
CA GLY A 138 -3.35 -4.63 -23.01
C GLY A 138 -3.62 -5.76 -22.02
N ARG A 139 -3.37 -7.01 -22.46
CA ARG A 139 -3.29 -8.14 -21.53
C ARG A 139 -2.20 -7.84 -20.49
N SER A 140 -2.46 -8.13 -19.23
CA SER A 140 -1.50 -7.95 -18.15
C SER A 140 -1.48 -9.17 -17.26
N THR A 141 -0.36 -9.39 -16.59
CA THR A 141 -0.19 -10.49 -15.64
C THR A 141 0.09 -9.90 -14.27
N ILE A 142 -0.62 -10.40 -13.25
CA ILE A 142 -0.46 -9.97 -11.86
C ILE A 142 0.07 -11.15 -11.05
N LEU A 143 1.13 -10.90 -10.28
CA LEU A 143 1.70 -11.89 -9.37
C LEU A 143 1.36 -11.54 -7.92
N TRP A 144 0.79 -12.50 -7.21
CA TRP A 144 0.45 -12.39 -5.80
C TRP A 144 1.24 -13.42 -4.98
N THR A 145 1.76 -12.98 -3.83
CA THR A 145 2.13 -13.90 -2.76
C THR A 145 0.88 -14.33 -2.02
N VAL A 146 0.70 -15.64 -1.87
CA VAL A 146 -0.41 -16.21 -1.10
C VAL A 146 0.09 -16.51 0.31
N VAL A 147 -0.57 -15.92 1.30
CA VAL A 147 -0.27 -16.07 2.72
C VAL A 147 -1.48 -16.70 3.41
N ASN A 148 -1.25 -17.77 4.17
CA ASN A 148 -2.27 -18.35 5.02
C ASN A 148 -2.36 -17.56 6.33
N THR A 149 -3.56 -17.10 6.67
CA THR A 149 -3.86 -16.39 7.93
C THR A 149 -4.67 -17.26 8.90
N GLY A 150 -4.95 -18.51 8.52
CA GLY A 150 -5.79 -19.45 9.26
C GLY A 150 -5.10 -20.77 9.64
N PRO A 151 -5.88 -21.72 10.18
CA PRO A 151 -5.33 -22.98 10.69
C PRO A 151 -4.84 -23.93 9.60
N ASP A 152 -5.41 -23.88 8.38
CA ASP A 152 -5.07 -24.81 7.29
C ASP A 152 -5.48 -24.25 5.90
N ILE A 153 -4.74 -24.63 4.85
CA ILE A 153 -5.04 -24.36 3.44
C ILE A 153 -5.30 -25.69 2.75
N ARG A 154 -6.45 -25.83 2.11
CA ARG A 154 -6.85 -27.01 1.34
C ARG A 154 -7.00 -26.67 -0.14
N PRO A 155 -7.01 -27.68 -1.03
CA PRO A 155 -7.39 -27.46 -2.41
C PRO A 155 -8.72 -26.70 -2.50
N GLY A 156 -8.78 -25.66 -3.32
CA GLY A 156 -9.94 -24.79 -3.44
C GLY A 156 -10.04 -23.68 -2.40
N SER A 157 -9.15 -23.60 -1.39
CA SER A 157 -9.23 -22.57 -0.33
C SER A 157 -9.09 -21.13 -0.83
N LEU A 158 -8.53 -20.92 -2.02
CA LEU A 158 -8.45 -19.58 -2.63
C LEU A 158 -9.78 -19.14 -3.26
N ALA A 159 -10.78 -20.02 -3.39
CA ALA A 159 -12.09 -19.61 -3.90
C ALA A 159 -12.79 -18.71 -2.87
N GLY A 160 -13.21 -17.52 -3.30
CA GLY A 160 -13.83 -16.54 -2.42
C GLY A 160 -13.80 -15.14 -2.98
N ASN A 161 -14.25 -14.19 -2.18
CA ASN A 161 -14.15 -12.77 -2.47
C ASN A 161 -13.03 -12.20 -1.61
N TYR A 162 -12.24 -11.31 -2.18
CA TYR A 162 -11.10 -10.68 -1.55
C TYR A 162 -11.33 -9.17 -1.55
N ALA A 163 -11.10 -8.53 -0.41
CA ALA A 163 -11.19 -7.09 -0.27
C ALA A 163 -9.91 -6.53 0.37
N GLY A 164 -9.57 -5.29 0.01
CA GLY A 164 -8.44 -4.58 0.62
C GLY A 164 -8.60 -4.51 2.15
N ALA A 165 -7.57 -4.95 2.86
CA ALA A 165 -7.50 -4.75 4.30
C ALA A 165 -7.30 -3.26 4.59
N SER A 166 -7.97 -2.72 5.61
CA SER A 166 -7.59 -1.40 6.13
C SER A 166 -6.15 -1.46 6.65
N SER A 167 -5.39 -0.37 6.50
CA SER A 167 -3.96 -0.35 6.86
C SER A 167 -3.68 -0.84 8.29
N ASN A 168 -4.58 -0.54 9.23
CA ASN A 168 -4.49 -0.98 10.62
C ASN A 168 -4.68 -2.50 10.79
N VAL A 169 -5.61 -3.10 10.04
CA VAL A 169 -5.84 -4.56 10.06
C VAL A 169 -4.67 -5.28 9.40
N ALA A 170 -4.21 -4.80 8.25
CA ALA A 170 -3.05 -5.36 7.56
C ALA A 170 -1.80 -5.35 8.46
N ALA A 171 -1.50 -4.21 9.09
CA ALA A 171 -0.37 -4.07 10.01
C ALA A 171 -0.49 -5.00 11.23
N GLY A 172 -1.69 -5.14 11.81
CA GLY A 172 -1.94 -6.06 12.92
C GLY A 172 -1.73 -7.54 12.57
N LEU A 173 -1.82 -7.88 11.28
CA LEU A 173 -1.53 -9.21 10.74
C LEU A 173 -0.11 -9.29 10.15
N GLY A 174 0.72 -8.25 10.22
CA GLY A 174 2.03 -8.24 9.54
C GLY A 174 1.95 -8.35 8.02
N LEU A 175 0.82 -7.94 7.43
CA LEU A 175 0.59 -7.89 5.99
C LEU A 175 0.89 -6.49 5.45
N GLY A 176 1.28 -6.39 4.18
CA GLY A 176 1.43 -5.10 3.50
C GLY A 176 0.10 -4.33 3.38
N SER A 177 0.17 -3.00 3.29
CA SER A 177 -1.01 -2.12 3.21
C SER A 177 -1.88 -2.29 1.96
N ALA A 178 -1.37 -2.98 0.94
CA ALA A 178 -2.10 -3.33 -0.29
C ALA A 178 -2.58 -4.80 -0.30
N ALA A 179 -2.55 -5.49 0.84
CA ALA A 179 -2.99 -6.88 0.92
C ALA A 179 -4.52 -6.98 0.76
N LEU A 180 -4.95 -7.98 -0.01
CA LEU A 180 -6.35 -8.38 -0.08
C LEU A 180 -6.58 -9.58 0.84
N ILE A 181 -7.63 -9.55 1.65
CA ILE A 181 -7.99 -10.65 2.55
C ILE A 181 -9.30 -11.26 2.07
N GLY A 182 -9.37 -12.59 2.08
CA GLY A 182 -10.54 -13.32 1.61
C GLY A 182 -10.30 -14.82 1.48
N GLY A 183 -10.84 -15.40 0.41
CA GLY A 183 -10.83 -16.85 0.17
C GLY A 183 -11.89 -17.58 1.01
N SER A 184 -11.77 -18.90 1.10
CA SER A 184 -12.74 -19.71 1.84
C SER A 184 -12.59 -19.47 3.34
N GLY A 185 -13.55 -18.73 3.91
CA GLY A 185 -13.59 -18.41 5.34
C GLY A 185 -12.64 -17.28 5.77
N ASP A 186 -12.21 -16.41 4.85
CA ASP A 186 -11.34 -15.25 5.14
C ASP A 186 -9.98 -15.61 5.75
N GLN A 187 -9.43 -16.77 5.36
CA GLN A 187 -8.17 -17.32 5.86
C GLN A 187 -7.00 -17.13 4.89
N VAL A 188 -7.18 -16.36 3.81
CA VAL A 188 -6.16 -16.14 2.78
C VAL A 188 -5.90 -14.65 2.61
N ALA A 189 -4.62 -14.29 2.64
CA ALA A 189 -4.15 -12.96 2.26
C ALA A 189 -3.34 -13.02 0.97
N LEU A 190 -3.64 -12.12 0.04
CA LEU A 190 -2.94 -11.94 -1.22
C LEU A 190 -2.14 -10.64 -1.17
N GLN A 191 -0.81 -10.74 -1.26
CA GLN A 191 0.07 -9.57 -1.30
C GLN A 191 0.58 -9.35 -2.74
N PRO A 192 0.33 -8.19 -3.33
CA PRO A 192 0.75 -7.92 -4.70
C PRO A 192 2.28 -7.81 -4.76
N LEU A 193 2.92 -8.57 -5.64
CA LEU A 193 4.36 -8.53 -5.86
C LEU A 193 4.73 -7.62 -7.02
N ALA A 194 4.02 -7.77 -8.14
CA ALA A 194 4.27 -7.04 -9.36
C ALA A 194 3.04 -7.11 -10.28
N ILE A 195 2.93 -6.09 -11.15
CA ILE A 195 2.00 -6.08 -12.27
C ILE A 195 2.85 -5.88 -13.52
N GLU A 196 2.89 -6.89 -14.38
CA GLU A 196 3.53 -6.79 -15.68
C GLU A 196 2.48 -6.33 -16.71
N SER A 197 2.71 -5.17 -17.30
CA SER A 197 1.85 -4.60 -18.35
C SER A 197 2.69 -4.19 -19.56
N SER A 198 2.08 -4.21 -20.74
CA SER A 198 2.73 -3.80 -22.01
C SER A 198 3.17 -2.33 -22.06
N THR A 199 2.83 -1.53 -21.04
CA THR A 199 3.08 -0.09 -20.92
C THR A 199 4.14 0.28 -19.88
N GLY A 200 4.76 -0.70 -19.21
CA GLY A 200 5.76 -0.47 -18.15
C GLY A 200 5.25 -0.84 -16.75
N VAL A 201 6.19 -1.15 -15.85
CA VAL A 201 5.94 -1.68 -14.50
C VAL A 201 6.02 -0.58 -13.45
N ASN A 202 5.09 -0.61 -12.47
CA ASN A 202 5.26 -0.33 -11.03
C ASN A 202 4.10 0.47 -10.42
N VAL A 203 2.91 -0.12 -10.22
CA VAL A 203 1.98 0.34 -9.17
C VAL A 203 1.05 -0.80 -8.72
N ALA A 204 1.23 -1.30 -7.50
CA ALA A 204 0.35 -2.26 -6.83
C ALA A 204 -0.78 -1.58 -6.02
N ALA A 205 -1.16 -0.36 -6.38
CA ALA A 205 -2.05 0.51 -5.59
C ALA A 205 -3.43 0.71 -6.21
N GLY A 206 -3.93 -0.27 -6.96
CA GLY A 206 -5.15 -0.11 -7.75
C GLY A 206 -6.27 -1.09 -7.45
N VAL A 207 -5.99 -2.26 -6.86
CA VAL A 207 -6.96 -3.38 -6.73
C VAL A 207 -7.79 -3.24 -5.47
N ALA A 208 -9.10 -3.03 -5.61
CA ALA A 208 -9.98 -2.95 -4.44
C ALA A 208 -10.64 -4.29 -4.10
N GLU A 209 -10.91 -5.12 -5.11
CA GLU A 209 -11.63 -6.38 -4.91
C GLU A 209 -11.26 -7.42 -5.98
N LEU A 210 -11.12 -8.67 -5.56
CA LEU A 210 -10.84 -9.82 -6.43
C LEU A 210 -11.79 -10.95 -6.07
N ILE A 211 -12.36 -11.60 -7.08
CA ILE A 211 -13.27 -12.73 -6.92
C ILE A 211 -12.62 -13.92 -7.61
N LEU A 212 -12.42 -15.01 -6.87
CA LEU A 212 -11.86 -16.26 -7.39
C LEU A 212 -12.86 -17.40 -7.27
N ARG A 213 -12.85 -18.27 -8.27
CA ARG A 213 -13.61 -19.52 -8.35
C ARG A 213 -12.66 -20.62 -8.80
N SER A 214 -12.75 -21.80 -8.17
CA SER A 214 -12.00 -22.97 -8.62
C SER A 214 -12.46 -23.37 -10.02
N ALA A 215 -11.51 -23.74 -10.89
CA ALA A 215 -11.77 -24.17 -12.26
C ALA A 215 -11.62 -25.69 -12.47
N GLY A 216 -11.31 -26.46 -11.42
CA GLY A 216 -11.15 -27.92 -11.48
C GLY A 216 -10.08 -28.43 -10.55
#